data_AF-A0A7Z0M8H3-F1
#
_entry.id   AF-A0A7Z0M8H3-F1
#
_cell.length_a   1.000
_cell.length_b   1.000
_cell.length_c   1.000
_cell.angle_alpha   90.00
_cell.angle_beta   90.00
_cell.angle_gamma   90.00
#
_symmetry.space_group_name_H-M   'P 1'
#
loop_
_entity.id
_entity.type
_entity.pdbx_description
1 polymer ?
#
loop_
_entity_poly.entity_id
_entity_poly.type
_entity_poly.pdbx_seq_one_letter_code
_entity_poly.pdbx_strand_id
1 'polypeptide(L)'
;MKKLFITLGLLSLVIFLIKTYYDLRGNLIHYSVYYAQNLDHDPDYDPVMAMVVDNLDYIPRLEDDSIHYDFDGHSTIYNANYEIYVTKSSEKYLLSKNEELYYFTEQGEFSHYRIYASDSKFDDSSDQRKMEAKKYVAEILEPLIAIQPEPPKGEKLQWLFNITYGRRFQ
;
A
#
# COMPACT_ATOMS: atom_id res chain seq x y z
N MET A 1 15.82 17.95 -45.32
CA MET A 1 16.33 18.63 -44.10
C MET A 1 15.20 19.02 -43.14
N LYS A 2 14.28 19.94 -43.47
CA LYS A 2 13.17 20.35 -42.56
C LYS A 2 12.34 19.19 -41.98
N LYS A 3 11.94 18.22 -42.82
CA LYS A 3 11.20 17.02 -42.36
C LYS A 3 11.98 16.19 -41.34
N LEU A 4 13.29 16.02 -41.55
CA LEU A 4 14.17 15.27 -40.63
C LEU A 4 14.27 15.96 -39.25
N PHE A 5 14.39 17.29 -39.22
CA PHE A 5 14.41 18.05 -37.96
C PHE A 5 13.09 17.95 -37.20
N ILE A 6 11.96 18.01 -37.90
CA ILE A 6 10.63 17.83 -37.28
C ILE A 6 10.50 16.41 -36.72
N THR A 7 10.89 15.38 -37.48
CA THR A 7 10.85 13.98 -37.04
C THR A 7 11.73 13.74 -35.81
N LEU A 8 12.96 14.26 -35.81
CA LEU A 8 13.87 14.15 -34.66
C LEU A 8 13.31 14.90 -33.44
N GLY A 9 12.76 16.10 -33.63
CA GLY A 9 12.14 16.87 -32.54
C GLY A 9 10.95 16.15 -31.92
N LEU A 10 10.07 15.55 -32.74
CA LEU A 10 8.95 14.75 -32.26
C LEU A 10 9.42 13.50 -31.50
N LEU A 11 10.44 12.80 -32.02
CA LEU A 11 10.99 11.63 -31.36
C LEU A 11 11.59 11.99 -29.99
N SER A 12 12.36 13.08 -29.92
CA SER A 12 12.90 13.58 -28.65
C SER A 12 11.82 13.96 -27.65
N LEU A 13 10.73 14.60 -28.11
CA LEU A 13 9.58 14.93 -27.26
C LEU A 13 8.91 13.67 -26.70
N VAL A 14 8.70 12.65 -27.54
CA VAL A 14 8.10 11.37 -27.11
C VAL A 14 8.97 10.70 -26.05
N ILE A 15 10.28 10.62 -26.27
CA ILE A 15 11.23 10.04 -25.30
C ILE A 15 11.19 10.82 -23.98
N PHE A 16 11.17 12.15 -24.04
CA PHE A 16 11.08 13.00 -22.86
C PHE A 16 9.79 12.78 -22.07
N LEU A 17 8.64 12.67 -22.75
CA LEU A 17 7.35 12.40 -22.10
C LEU A 17 7.32 11.02 -21.44
N ILE A 18 7.85 10.00 -22.12
CA ILE A 18 7.95 8.64 -21.58
C ILE A 18 8.82 8.63 -20.33
N LYS A 19 10.01 9.25 -20.37
CA LYS A 19 10.90 9.35 -19.21
C LYS A 19 10.23 10.06 -18.05
N THR A 20 9.60 11.21 -18.32
CA THR A 20 8.90 11.99 -17.30
C THR A 20 7.77 11.18 -16.65
N TYR A 21 7.00 10.42 -17.43
CA TYR A 21 5.97 9.53 -16.90
C TYR A 21 6.55 8.47 -15.96
N TYR A 22 7.66 7.81 -16.32
CA TYR A 22 8.30 6.82 -15.46
C TYR A 22 8.90 7.46 -14.19
N ASP A 23 9.52 8.62 -14.29
CA ASP A 23 10.08 9.35 -13.14
C ASP A 23 8.97 9.73 -12.14
N LEU A 24 7.85 10.26 -12.64
CA LEU A 24 6.67 10.61 -11.81
C LEU A 24 6.09 9.36 -11.16
N ARG A 25 5.87 8.29 -11.92
CA ARG A 25 5.34 7.02 -11.39
C ARG A 25 6.28 6.42 -10.33
N GLY A 26 7.58 6.45 -10.58
CA GLY A 26 8.59 5.96 -9.64
C GLY A 26 8.55 6.72 -8.32
N ASN A 27 8.45 8.05 -8.38
CA ASN A 27 8.32 8.89 -7.18
C ASN A 27 7.03 8.56 -6.39
N LEU A 28 5.88 8.44 -7.07
CA LEU A 28 4.61 8.13 -6.42
C LEU A 28 4.62 6.77 -5.72
N ILE A 29 5.28 5.77 -6.31
CA ILE A 29 5.40 4.42 -5.72
C ILE A 29 6.38 4.43 -4.55
N HIS A 30 7.57 4.99 -4.75
CA HIS A 30 8.63 4.96 -3.75
C HIS A 30 8.26 5.73 -2.47
N TYR A 31 7.54 6.85 -2.61
CA TYR A 31 7.07 7.64 -1.48
C TYR A 31 5.58 7.46 -1.19
N SER A 32 4.97 6.38 -1.69
CA SER A 32 3.52 6.13 -1.58
C SER A 32 3.03 6.15 -0.13
N VAL A 33 3.80 5.55 0.79
CA VAL A 33 3.47 5.49 2.22
C VAL A 33 3.48 6.89 2.83
N TYR A 34 4.53 7.67 2.58
CA TYR A 34 4.61 9.05 3.04
C TYR A 34 3.43 9.87 2.53
N TYR A 35 3.09 9.76 1.24
CA TYR A 35 1.96 10.49 0.69
C TYR A 35 0.61 10.04 1.26
N ALA A 36 0.44 8.74 1.53
CA ALA A 36 -0.74 8.18 2.17
C ALA A 36 -0.93 8.70 3.60
N GLN A 37 0.14 8.83 4.40
CA GLN A 37 0.08 9.43 5.75
C GLN A 37 -0.40 10.89 5.74
N ASN A 38 -0.21 11.59 4.62
CA ASN A 38 -0.55 13.01 4.45
C ASN A 38 -1.81 13.19 3.58
N LEU A 39 -2.52 12.12 3.26
CA LEU A 39 -3.76 12.17 2.51
C LEU A 39 -4.91 12.55 3.46
N ASP A 40 -5.78 13.45 3.02
CA ASP A 40 -7.06 13.68 3.69
C ASP A 40 -8.04 12.62 3.21
N HIS A 41 -8.57 11.80 4.12
CA HIS A 41 -9.36 10.61 3.82
C HIS A 41 -10.38 10.30 4.93
N ASP A 42 -11.34 9.43 4.62
CA ASP A 42 -12.30 8.92 5.62
C ASP A 42 -11.55 8.19 6.76
N PRO A 43 -11.84 8.45 8.05
CA PRO A 43 -11.17 7.79 9.19
C PRO A 43 -11.31 6.26 9.25
N ASP A 44 -12.25 5.69 8.49
CA ASP A 44 -12.42 4.25 8.36
C ASP A 44 -11.58 3.60 7.29
N TYR A 45 -10.96 4.41 6.41
CA TYR A 45 -10.02 3.94 5.39
C TYR A 45 -8.59 3.94 5.92
N ASP A 46 -7.79 3.03 5.36
CA ASP A 46 -6.37 2.90 5.69
C ASP A 46 -5.52 2.95 4.40
N PRO A 47 -5.28 4.17 3.88
CA PRO A 47 -4.45 4.35 2.68
C PRO A 47 -3.01 3.92 2.90
N VAL A 48 -2.52 3.98 4.15
CA VAL A 48 -1.15 3.57 4.49
C VAL A 48 -1.00 2.07 4.34
N MET A 49 -1.90 1.27 4.92
CA MET A 49 -1.92 -0.18 4.73
C MET A 49 -2.03 -0.53 3.25
N ALA A 50 -2.97 0.09 2.54
CA ALA A 50 -3.15 -0.15 1.11
C ALA A 50 -1.87 0.13 0.31
N MET A 51 -1.18 1.26 0.57
CA MET A 51 0.05 1.61 -0.16
C MET A 51 1.23 0.72 0.19
N VAL A 52 1.37 0.30 1.45
CA VAL A 52 2.41 -0.65 1.88
C VAL A 52 2.22 -2.00 1.19
N VAL A 53 1.01 -2.56 1.22
CA VAL A 53 0.73 -3.87 0.62
C VAL A 53 0.75 -3.80 -0.91
N ASP A 54 0.24 -2.72 -1.51
CA ASP A 54 0.20 -2.57 -2.97
C ASP A 54 1.57 -2.44 -3.60
N ASN A 55 2.49 -1.75 -2.93
CA ASN A 55 3.82 -1.41 -3.42
C ASN A 55 4.94 -2.15 -2.68
N LEU A 56 4.65 -3.32 -2.10
CA LEU A 56 5.57 -4.05 -1.22
C LEU A 56 6.99 -4.25 -1.81
N ASP A 57 7.10 -4.42 -3.13
CA ASP A 57 8.39 -4.54 -3.84
C ASP A 57 9.33 -3.34 -3.66
N TYR A 58 8.79 -2.17 -3.28
CA TYR A 58 9.49 -0.89 -3.14
C TYR A 58 9.58 -0.43 -1.68
N ILE A 59 8.98 -1.17 -0.74
CA ILE A 59 9.05 -0.86 0.68
C ILE A 59 10.41 -1.34 1.23
N PRO A 60 11.18 -0.48 1.90
CA PRO A 60 12.42 -0.89 2.55
C PRO A 60 12.18 -1.99 3.60
N ARG A 61 13.07 -2.98 3.64
CA ARG A 61 13.07 -4.00 4.69
C ARG A 61 13.69 -3.46 5.97
N LEU A 62 13.25 -3.98 7.11
CA LEU A 62 13.91 -3.74 8.39
C LEU A 62 15.30 -4.39 8.42
N GLU A 63 16.19 -3.84 9.24
CA GLU A 63 17.52 -4.41 9.48
C GLU A 63 17.47 -5.60 10.45
N ASP A 64 16.59 -5.54 11.44
CA ASP A 64 16.22 -6.72 12.21
C ASP A 64 15.22 -7.53 11.36
N ASP A 65 15.52 -8.80 11.11
CA ASP A 65 14.68 -9.68 10.28
C ASP A 65 13.34 -10.04 10.96
N SER A 66 12.74 -9.14 11.76
CA SER A 66 11.47 -9.37 12.46
C SER A 66 10.26 -9.37 11.51
N ILE A 67 10.37 -8.65 10.39
CA ILE A 67 9.36 -8.58 9.34
C ILE A 67 9.92 -9.13 8.04
N HIS A 68 9.22 -10.11 7.48
CA HIS A 68 9.57 -10.77 6.23
C HIS A 68 8.55 -10.45 5.14
N TYR A 69 9.03 -10.36 3.90
CA TYR A 69 8.19 -10.25 2.72
C TYR A 69 8.22 -11.54 1.93
N ASP A 70 7.05 -12.03 1.58
CA ASP A 70 6.84 -13.12 0.63
C ASP A 70 6.15 -12.57 -0.62
N PHE A 71 6.65 -12.99 -1.76
CA PHE A 71 6.17 -12.59 -3.08
C PHE A 71 5.72 -13.79 -3.93
N ASP A 72 5.80 -15.02 -3.39
CA ASP A 72 5.29 -16.21 -4.07
C ASP A 72 3.76 -16.24 -3.96
N GLY A 73 3.07 -16.07 -5.09
CA GLY A 73 1.62 -15.91 -5.15
C GLY A 73 1.13 -14.48 -4.87
N HIS A 74 1.12 -14.05 -3.61
CA HIS A 74 0.62 -12.73 -3.19
C HIS A 74 1.66 -11.95 -2.40
N SER A 75 1.69 -10.62 -2.58
CA SER A 75 2.51 -9.71 -1.77
C SER A 75 2.08 -9.81 -0.31
N THR A 76 2.91 -10.45 0.51
CA THR A 76 2.62 -10.77 1.91
C THR A 76 3.70 -10.21 2.81
N ILE A 77 3.28 -9.58 3.90
CA ILE A 77 4.12 -9.10 4.98
C ILE A 77 3.83 -9.98 6.18
N TYR A 78 4.85 -10.60 6.75
CA TYR A 78 4.73 -11.47 7.92
C TYR A 78 5.64 -10.96 9.02
N ASN A 79 5.11 -10.84 10.24
CA ASN A 79 5.91 -10.57 11.43
C ASN A 79 6.06 -11.84 12.26
N ALA A 80 7.29 -12.33 12.35
CA ALA A 80 7.61 -13.60 13.00
C ALA A 80 7.42 -13.57 14.52
N ASN A 81 7.49 -12.39 15.14
CA ASN A 81 7.38 -12.26 16.58
C ASN A 81 5.93 -12.38 17.09
N TYR A 82 4.97 -12.07 16.23
CA TYR A 82 3.55 -11.97 16.61
C TYR A 82 2.62 -12.92 15.85
N GLU A 83 3.17 -13.80 15.02
CA GLU A 83 2.42 -14.76 14.19
C GLU A 83 1.28 -14.09 13.41
N ILE A 84 1.60 -12.93 12.85
CA ILE A 84 0.67 -12.06 12.12
C ILE A 84 1.18 -11.84 10.71
N TYR A 85 0.29 -11.89 9.72
CA TYR A 85 0.59 -11.44 8.36
C TYR A 85 -0.51 -10.58 7.78
N VAL A 86 -0.14 -9.71 6.85
CA VAL A 86 -1.07 -9.04 5.93
C VAL A 86 -0.69 -9.37 4.50
N THR A 87 -1.68 -9.69 3.67
CA THR A 87 -1.48 -10.10 2.27
C THR A 87 -2.56 -9.55 1.36
N LYS A 88 -2.25 -9.48 0.06
CA LYS A 88 -3.29 -9.29 -0.96
C LYS A 88 -4.21 -10.51 -1.01
N SER A 89 -5.52 -10.28 -1.12
CA SER A 89 -6.55 -11.32 -1.16
C SER A 89 -7.55 -11.05 -2.29
N SER A 90 -8.47 -11.98 -2.54
CA SER A 90 -9.60 -11.79 -3.47
C SER A 90 -10.51 -10.63 -3.08
N GLU A 91 -10.61 -10.35 -1.78
CA GLU A 91 -11.37 -9.23 -1.22
C GLU A 91 -10.51 -7.97 -1.05
N LYS A 92 -9.29 -7.98 -1.61
CA LYS A 92 -8.23 -6.97 -1.65
C LYS A 92 -7.16 -7.19 -0.60
N TYR A 93 -7.50 -7.14 0.68
CA TYR A 93 -6.53 -7.40 1.75
C TYR A 93 -7.06 -8.40 2.76
N LEU A 94 -6.14 -9.17 3.32
CA LEU A 94 -6.39 -10.10 4.41
C LEU A 94 -5.28 -9.93 5.45
N LEU A 95 -5.66 -9.66 6.69
CA LEU A 95 -4.79 -9.82 7.84
C LEU A 95 -5.15 -11.11 8.55
N SER A 96 -4.15 -11.90 8.89
CA SER A 96 -4.30 -13.10 9.70
C SER A 96 -3.49 -12.97 10.97
N LYS A 97 -4.09 -13.34 12.09
CA LYS A 97 -3.41 -13.53 13.37
C LYS A 97 -3.82 -14.87 13.93
N ASN A 98 -2.92 -15.85 13.90
CA ASN A 98 -3.24 -17.25 14.21
C ASN A 98 -4.36 -17.78 13.29
N GLU A 99 -5.51 -18.14 13.87
CA GLU A 99 -6.69 -18.61 13.13
C GLU A 99 -7.69 -17.50 12.80
N GLU A 100 -7.43 -16.27 13.26
CA GLU A 100 -8.29 -15.10 13.07
C GLU A 100 -7.98 -14.40 11.75
N LEU A 101 -9.01 -14.18 10.94
CA LEU A 101 -8.92 -13.55 9.62
C LEU A 101 -9.71 -12.25 9.63
N TYR A 102 -9.06 -11.16 9.22
CA TYR A 102 -9.66 -9.84 9.11
C TYR A 102 -9.56 -9.39 7.65
N TYR A 103 -10.71 -9.16 7.01
CA TYR A 103 -10.79 -8.78 5.62
C TYR A 103 -10.96 -7.28 5.48
N PHE A 104 -10.30 -6.70 4.49
CA PHE A 104 -10.40 -5.28 4.20
C PHE A 104 -10.67 -5.03 2.72
N THR A 105 -11.46 -3.99 2.46
CA THR A 105 -11.75 -3.49 1.11
C THR A 105 -10.51 -2.90 0.45
N GLU A 106 -10.62 -2.47 -0.80
CA GLU A 106 -9.51 -1.77 -1.47
C GLU A 106 -9.16 -0.44 -0.79
N GLN A 107 -10.05 0.16 -0.01
CA GLN A 107 -9.78 1.37 0.75
C GLN A 107 -8.97 1.11 2.02
N GLY A 108 -8.73 -0.16 2.35
CA GLY A 108 -8.23 -0.55 3.66
C GLY A 108 -9.30 -0.45 4.75
N GLU A 109 -10.58 -0.34 4.36
CA GLU A 109 -11.69 -0.38 5.30
C GLU A 109 -11.90 -1.79 5.81
N PHE A 110 -12.03 -1.96 7.13
CA PHE A 110 -12.41 -3.24 7.71
C PHE A 110 -13.79 -3.68 7.21
N SER A 111 -13.86 -4.86 6.59
CA SER A 111 -15.10 -5.43 6.08
C SER A 111 -15.73 -6.37 7.10
N HIS A 112 -15.02 -7.44 7.46
CA HIS A 112 -15.51 -8.46 8.38
C HIS A 112 -14.37 -9.35 8.88
N TYR A 113 -14.67 -10.09 9.92
CA TYR A 113 -13.83 -11.07 10.58
C TYR A 113 -14.35 -12.49 10.35
N ARG A 114 -13.44 -13.47 10.27
CA ARG A 114 -13.72 -14.91 10.28
C ARG A 114 -12.68 -15.68 11.08
N ILE A 115 -13.01 -16.92 11.46
CA ILE A 115 -12.04 -17.89 11.97
C ILE A 115 -11.80 -18.95 10.88
N TYR A 116 -10.53 -19.16 10.50
CA TYR A 116 -10.12 -20.05 9.41
C TYR A 116 -10.67 -21.49 9.55
N ALA A 117 -10.73 -22.01 10.78
CA ALA A 117 -11.21 -23.36 11.09
C ALA A 117 -12.71 -23.45 11.42
N SER A 118 -13.43 -22.33 11.44
CA SER A 118 -14.87 -22.33 11.71
C SER A 118 -15.66 -22.64 10.45
N ASP A 119 -16.76 -23.40 10.58
CA ASP A 119 -17.81 -23.40 9.57
C ASP A 119 -18.14 -21.94 9.21
N SER A 120 -18.43 -21.68 7.93
CA SER A 120 -18.61 -20.38 7.26
C SER A 120 -19.74 -19.47 7.81
N LYS A 121 -20.15 -19.67 9.07
CA LYS A 121 -21.27 -19.02 9.76
C LYS A 121 -20.81 -18.03 10.85
N PHE A 122 -19.52 -17.89 11.12
CA PHE A 122 -19.02 -16.95 12.13
C PHE A 122 -18.34 -15.74 11.47
N ASP A 123 -19.16 -14.97 10.74
CA ASP A 123 -18.78 -13.66 10.23
C ASP A 123 -19.14 -12.61 11.28
N ASP A 124 -18.19 -11.75 11.65
CA ASP A 124 -18.39 -10.67 12.61
C ASP A 124 -17.88 -9.36 12.02
N SER A 125 -18.72 -8.33 11.98
CA SER A 125 -18.36 -6.99 11.51
C SER A 125 -18.55 -5.92 12.59
N SER A 126 -18.52 -6.34 13.86
CA SER A 126 -18.66 -5.45 15.01
C SER A 126 -17.51 -4.44 15.13
N ASP A 127 -17.79 -3.32 15.80
CA ASP A 127 -16.79 -2.29 16.13
C ASP A 127 -15.62 -2.86 16.95
N GLN A 128 -15.86 -3.90 17.75
CA GLN A 128 -14.80 -4.59 18.49
C GLN A 128 -13.80 -5.21 17.52
N ARG A 129 -14.26 -5.99 16.53
CA ARG A 129 -13.38 -6.61 15.52
C ARG A 129 -12.69 -5.58 14.64
N LYS A 130 -13.37 -4.48 14.33
CA LYS A 130 -12.76 -3.33 13.63
C LYS A 130 -11.61 -2.72 14.43
N MET A 131 -11.77 -2.51 15.74
CA MET A 131 -10.71 -1.99 16.61
C MET A 131 -9.52 -2.96 16.73
N GLU A 132 -9.80 -4.26 16.86
CA GLU A 132 -8.77 -5.32 16.86
C GLU A 132 -7.98 -5.34 15.54
N ALA A 133 -8.69 -5.28 14.40
CA ALA A 133 -8.10 -5.20 13.07
C ALA A 133 -7.15 -3.99 12.94
N LYS A 134 -7.62 -2.79 13.29
CA LYS A 134 -6.80 -1.55 13.25
C LYS A 134 -5.55 -1.67 14.14
N LYS A 135 -5.69 -2.27 15.34
CA LYS A 135 -4.55 -2.51 16.23
C LYS A 135 -3.52 -3.45 15.59
N TYR A 136 -3.96 -4.54 14.98
CA TYR A 136 -3.07 -5.52 14.35
C TYR A 136 -2.38 -4.98 13.11
N VAL A 137 -3.08 -4.16 12.30
CA VAL A 137 -2.47 -3.43 11.19
C VAL A 137 -1.37 -2.49 11.69
N ALA A 138 -1.61 -1.73 12.76
CA ALA A 138 -0.59 -0.87 13.35
C ALA A 138 0.61 -1.70 13.88
N GLU A 139 0.36 -2.81 14.57
CA GLU A 139 1.40 -3.69 15.12
C GLU A 139 2.37 -4.22 14.06
N ILE A 140 1.87 -4.56 12.86
CA ILE A 140 2.71 -5.04 11.76
C ILE A 140 3.33 -3.91 10.92
N LEU A 141 2.62 -2.79 10.72
CA LEU A 141 3.06 -1.76 9.77
C LEU A 141 3.85 -0.62 10.41
N GLU A 142 3.67 -0.27 11.68
CA GLU A 142 4.37 0.84 12.33
C GLU A 142 5.91 0.78 12.19
N PRO A 143 6.57 -0.38 12.39
CA PRO A 143 8.01 -0.48 12.15
C PRO A 143 8.42 -0.16 10.71
N LEU A 144 7.60 -0.59 9.73
CA LEU A 144 7.85 -0.31 8.31
C LEU A 144 7.61 1.16 7.97
N ILE A 145 6.57 1.76 8.54
CA ILE A 145 6.22 3.18 8.38
C ILE A 145 7.34 4.06 8.94
N ALA A 146 7.89 3.72 10.10
CA ALA A 146 8.92 4.49 10.79
C ALA A 146 10.23 4.65 9.98
N ILE A 147 10.52 3.72 9.06
CA ILE A 147 11.71 3.77 8.21
C ILE A 147 11.45 4.32 6.80
N GLN A 148 10.21 4.74 6.51
CA GLN A 148 9.89 5.25 5.17
C GLN A 148 10.60 6.57 4.89
N PRO A 149 11.18 6.74 3.69
CA PRO A 149 11.84 7.98 3.34
C PRO A 149 10.80 9.08 3.07
N GLU A 150 11.15 10.33 3.43
CA GLU A 150 10.41 11.51 3.00
C GLU A 150 10.93 11.97 1.62
N PRO A 151 10.03 12.36 0.67
CA PRO A 151 10.46 12.96 -0.58
C PRO A 151 11.30 14.23 -0.37
N PRO A 152 12.39 14.43 -1.14
CA PRO A 152 13.09 15.70 -1.17
C PRO A 152 12.14 16.86 -1.47
N LYS A 153 12.37 18.05 -0.90
CA LYS A 153 11.46 19.21 -1.04
C LYS A 153 11.06 19.54 -2.48
N GLY A 154 11.98 19.39 -3.44
CA GLY A 154 11.74 19.64 -4.87
C GLY A 154 11.01 18.51 -5.61
N GLU A 155 10.86 17.36 -4.97
CA GLU A 155 10.29 16.13 -5.53
C GLU A 155 9.05 15.66 -4.75
N LYS A 156 8.54 16.50 -3.84
CA LYS A 156 7.31 16.22 -3.09
C LYS A 156 6.10 16.41 -4.00
N LEU A 157 5.53 15.30 -4.46
CA LEU A 157 4.42 15.22 -5.41
C LEU A 157 3.08 14.88 -4.72
N GLN A 158 2.85 15.37 -3.49
CA GLN A 158 1.59 15.12 -2.76
C GLN A 158 0.35 15.45 -3.58
N TRP A 159 0.36 16.58 -4.30
CA TRP A 159 -0.76 17.00 -5.14
C TRP A 159 -1.08 15.96 -6.23
N LEU A 160 -0.05 15.36 -6.83
CA LEU A 160 -0.22 14.36 -7.88
C LEU A 160 -0.71 13.05 -7.26
N PHE A 161 -0.15 12.65 -6.12
CA PHE A 161 -0.65 11.51 -5.36
C PHE A 161 -2.13 11.64 -5.02
N ASN A 162 -2.57 12.81 -4.53
CA ASN A 162 -3.97 13.08 -4.21
C ASN A 162 -4.89 12.96 -5.44
N ILE A 163 -4.43 13.39 -6.63
CA ILE A 163 -5.21 13.24 -7.86
C ILE A 163 -5.26 11.78 -8.32
N THR A 164 -4.13 11.06 -8.23
CA THR A 164 -3.99 9.68 -8.72
C THR A 164 -4.68 8.66 -7.81
N TYR A 165 -4.53 8.81 -6.50
CA TYR A 165 -4.99 7.85 -5.50
C TYR A 165 -6.08 8.39 -4.58
N GLY A 166 -6.23 9.71 -4.43
CA GLY A 166 -7.13 10.29 -3.42
C GLY A 166 -8.58 9.86 -3.57
N ARG A 167 -9.10 9.73 -4.80
CA ARG A 167 -10.49 9.25 -5.03
C ARG A 167 -10.76 7.84 -4.50
N ARG A 168 -9.71 7.03 -4.31
CA ARG A 168 -9.85 5.70 -3.72
C ARG A 168 -10.26 5.82 -2.25
N PHE A 169 -9.79 6.84 -1.55
CA PHE A 169 -9.90 6.97 -0.09
C PHE A 169 -10.81 8.15 0.31
N GLN A 170 -11.81 8.49 -0.51
CA GLN A 170 -12.77 9.57 -0.30
C GLN A 170 -14.20 9.05 -0.19
#